data_AF-A0A1Y4L3F1-F1
#
_entry.id   AF-A0A1Y4L3F1-F1
#
_cell.length_a   1.000
_cell.length_b   1.000
_cell.length_c   1.000
_cell.angle_alpha   90.00
_cell.angle_beta   90.00
_cell.angle_gamma   90.00
#
_symmetry.space_group_name_H-M   'P 1'
#
loop_
_entity.id
_entity.type
_entity.pdbx_description
1 polymer ?
#
loop_
_entity_poly.entity_id
_entity_poly.type
_entity_poly.pdbx_seq_one_letter_code
_entity_poly.pdbx_strand_id
1 'polypeptide(L)'
;MFAYLYEWIKNIAFYLILATAFFWVLPREEYKKYIRFFSGLILVILLAMPVLKILDMEGDVERYFREEEKNQVQEEIKKASEFMEERLMEEEEEKKDAEMEDVPAEEK
;
A
#
# COMPACT_ATOMS: atom_id res chain seq x y z
N MET A 1 19.93 -13.39 4.16
CA MET A 1 19.71 -12.81 5.50
C MET A 1 20.82 -11.82 5.90
N PHE A 2 22.09 -12.25 5.99
CA PHE A 2 23.19 -11.35 6.39
C PHE A 2 23.51 -10.21 5.42
N ALA A 3 23.36 -10.41 4.11
CA ALA A 3 23.55 -9.35 3.12
C ALA A 3 22.57 -8.17 3.31
N TYR A 4 21.30 -8.49 3.61
CA TYR A 4 20.28 -7.49 3.92
C TYR A 4 20.62 -6.71 5.19
N LEU A 5 21.06 -7.42 6.24
CA LEU A 5 21.48 -6.79 7.50
C LEU A 5 22.70 -5.89 7.30
N TYR A 6 23.65 -6.32 6.47
CA TYR A 6 24.85 -5.55 6.13
C TYR A 6 24.51 -4.27 5.34
N GLU A 7 23.68 -4.38 4.32
CA GLU A 7 23.22 -3.23 3.53
C GLU A 7 22.41 -2.25 4.39
N TRP A 8 21.58 -2.78 5.29
CA TRP A 8 20.83 -1.98 6.24
C TRP A 8 21.74 -1.22 7.23
N ILE A 9 22.71 -1.90 7.85
CA ILE A 9 23.71 -1.27 8.73
C ILE A 9 24.50 -0.19 7.97
N LYS A 10 24.86 -0.48 6.70
CA LYS A 10 25.54 0.48 5.83
C LYS A 10 24.67 1.72 5.57
N ASN A 11 23.37 1.56 5.35
CA ASN A 11 22.44 2.67 5.15
C ASN A 11 22.30 3.53 6.43
N ILE A 12 22.29 2.91 7.61
CA ILE A 12 22.32 3.64 8.89
C ILE A 12 23.62 4.41 9.05
N ALA A 13 24.76 3.77 8.80
CA ALA A 13 26.05 4.42 8.90
C ALA A 13 26.13 5.63 7.96
N PHE A 14 25.63 5.48 6.72
CA PHE A 14 25.56 6.58 5.77
C PHE A 14 24.66 7.73 6.27
N TYR A 15 23.47 7.40 6.79
CA TYR A 15 22.57 8.37 7.41
C TYR A 15 23.22 9.10 8.59
N LEU A 16 23.92 8.40 9.49
CA LEU A 16 24.58 9.00 10.66
C LEU A 16 25.72 9.94 10.27
N ILE A 17 26.50 9.58 9.24
CA ILE A 17 27.55 10.44 8.69
C ILE A 17 26.93 11.72 8.12
N LEU A 18 25.86 11.59 7.31
CA LEU A 18 25.14 12.75 6.79
C LEU A 18 24.53 13.60 7.90
N ALA A 19 23.85 12.99 8.87
CA ALA A 19 23.24 13.70 9.98
C ALA A 19 24.28 14.51 10.76
N THR A 20 25.45 13.93 11.02
CA THR A 20 26.56 14.60 11.72
C THR A 20 27.14 15.75 10.91
N ALA A 21 27.31 15.58 9.59
CA ALA A 21 27.72 16.65 8.69
C ALA A 21 26.69 17.80 8.69
N PHE A 22 25.39 17.47 8.63
CA PHE A 22 24.30 18.45 8.74
C PHE A 22 24.37 19.21 10.08
N PHE A 23 24.64 18.54 11.20
CA PHE A 23 24.79 19.20 12.50
C PHE A 23 25.95 20.20 12.54
N TRP A 24 27.07 19.88 11.90
CA TRP A 24 28.23 20.77 11.84
C TRP A 24 28.01 21.98 10.94
N VAL A 25 27.22 21.83 9.87
CA VAL A 25 26.93 22.91 8.91
C VAL A 25 25.93 23.92 9.47
N LEU A 26 25.15 23.59 10.52
CA LEU A 26 24.16 24.48 11.14
C LEU A 26 24.81 25.49 12.11
N PRO A 27 24.84 26.80 11.81
CA PRO A 27 25.48 27.81 12.65
C PRO A 27 24.57 28.33 13.78
N ARG A 28 23.25 28.10 13.72
CA ARG A 28 22.28 28.63 14.71
C ARG A 28 21.89 27.59 15.75
N GLU A 29 22.25 27.85 17.01
CA GLU A 29 21.94 27.03 18.19
C GLU A 29 20.44 26.73 18.36
N GLU A 30 19.57 27.69 18.03
CA GLU A 30 18.11 27.56 18.19
C GLU A 30 17.50 26.44 17.34
N TYR A 31 17.98 26.26 16.10
CA TYR A 31 17.46 25.24 15.18
C TYR A 31 18.12 23.86 15.38
N LYS A 32 19.31 23.81 15.98
CA LYS A 32 20.00 22.54 16.29
C LYS A 32 19.13 21.64 17.18
N LYS A 33 18.37 22.20 18.13
CA LYS A 33 17.52 21.41 19.04
C LYS A 33 16.44 20.64 18.28
N TYR A 34 15.75 21.29 17.36
CA TYR A 34 14.66 20.71 16.58
C TYR A 34 15.19 19.69 15.56
N ILE A 35 16.28 20.03 14.88
CA ILE A 35 16.89 19.14 13.89
C ILE A 35 17.47 17.90 14.57
N ARG A 36 18.05 18.04 15.77
CA ARG A 36 18.54 16.91 16.59
C ARG A 36 17.43 15.98 17.04
N PHE A 37 16.29 16.54 17.42
CA PHE A 37 15.12 15.75 17.77
C PHE A 37 14.58 15.01 16.55
N PHE A 38 14.41 15.72 15.42
CA PHE A 38 13.86 15.15 14.19
C PHE A 38 14.78 14.09 13.57
N SER A 39 16.09 14.32 13.56
CA SER A 39 17.06 13.32 13.08
C SER A 39 17.06 12.06 13.95
N GLY A 40 16.81 12.20 15.26
CA GLY A 40 16.62 11.08 16.17
C GLY A 40 15.35 10.30 15.85
N LEU A 41 14.26 10.99 15.55
CA LEU A 41 13.00 10.36 15.14
C LEU A 41 13.15 9.59 13.83
N ILE A 42 13.80 10.19 12.81
CA ILE A 42 14.11 9.50 11.56
C ILE A 42 14.96 8.26 11.83
N LEU A 43 15.97 8.35 12.70
CA LEU A 43 16.81 7.21 13.06
C LEU A 43 15.98 6.09 13.70
N VAL A 44 15.06 6.41 14.62
CA VAL A 44 14.17 5.43 15.25
C VAL A 44 13.29 4.73 14.21
N ILE A 45 12.72 5.47 13.26
CA ILE A 45 11.91 4.90 12.16
C ILE A 45 12.77 3.99 11.27
N LEU A 46 13.99 4.41 10.96
CA LEU A 46 14.94 3.65 10.13
C LEU A 46 15.44 2.38 10.83
N LEU A 47 15.43 2.38 12.17
CA LEU A 47 15.68 1.22 13.03
C LEU A 47 14.43 0.36 13.29
N ALA A 48 13.21 0.80 12.97
CA ALA A 48 12.00 0.07 13.34
C ALA A 48 11.86 -1.27 12.59
N MET A 49 11.88 -1.26 11.25
CA MET A 49 11.85 -2.47 10.41
C MET A 49 12.85 -3.57 10.82
N PRO A 50 14.17 -3.31 10.89
CA PRO A 50 15.19 -4.32 11.23
C PRO A 50 15.06 -4.83 12.67
N VAL A 51 14.60 -4.00 13.61
CA VAL A 51 14.33 -4.42 14.98
C VAL A 51 13.14 -5.37 15.00
N LEU A 52 12.08 -5.08 14.24
CA LEU A 52 10.95 -6.00 14.06
C LEU A 52 11.40 -7.34 13.44
N LYS A 53 12.35 -7.32 12.49
CA LYS A 53 12.96 -8.54 11.93
C LYS A 53 13.73 -9.35 12.96
N ILE A 54 14.52 -8.70 13.82
CA ILE A 54 15.29 -9.37 14.88
C ILE A 54 14.37 -9.95 15.95
N LEU A 55 13.24 -9.29 16.21
CA LEU A 55 12.22 -9.74 17.15
C LEU A 55 11.27 -10.82 16.57
N ASP A 56 11.49 -11.27 15.33
CA ASP A 56 10.64 -12.22 14.60
C ASP A 56 9.17 -11.78 14.48
N MET A 57 8.91 -10.47 14.66
CA MET A 57 7.58 -9.86 14.54
C MET A 57 7.26 -9.44 13.10
N GLU A 58 8.17 -9.67 12.15
CA GLU A 58 7.99 -9.33 10.73
C GLU A 58 6.77 -10.03 10.13
N GLY A 59 6.59 -11.32 10.42
CA GLY A 59 5.50 -12.12 9.85
C GLY A 59 4.11 -11.72 10.33
N ASP A 60 3.99 -11.25 11.57
CA ASP A 60 2.71 -10.78 12.12
C ASP A 60 2.33 -9.44 11.50
N VAL A 61 3.27 -8.50 11.44
CA VAL A 61 3.04 -7.18 10.84
C VAL A 61 2.69 -7.32 9.35
N GLU A 62 3.44 -8.13 8.60
CA GLU A 62 3.15 -8.36 7.19
C GLU A 62 1.77 -9.02 6.97
N ARG A 63 1.37 -9.95 7.85
CA ARG A 63 0.02 -10.54 7.80
C ARG A 63 -1.07 -9.53 8.02
N TYR A 64 -0.95 -8.67 9.04
CA TYR A 64 -1.95 -7.63 9.31
C TYR A 64 -2.12 -6.68 8.13
N PHE A 65 -1.04 -6.19 7.53
CA PHE A 65 -1.11 -5.30 6.38
C PHE A 65 -1.66 -5.99 5.12
N ARG A 66 -1.26 -7.25 4.87
CA ARG A 66 -1.68 -8.01 3.69
C ARG A 66 -3.15 -8.45 3.76
N GLU A 67 -3.67 -8.71 4.95
CA GLU A 67 -5.08 -9.08 5.16
C GLU A 67 -6.02 -7.91 4.87
N GLU A 68 -5.64 -6.69 5.26
CA GLU A 68 -6.39 -5.48 4.97
C GLU A 68 -6.43 -5.16 3.46
N GLU A 69 -5.29 -5.26 2.77
CA GLU A 69 -5.19 -5.06 1.32
C GLU A 69 -6.00 -6.12 0.55
N LYS A 70 -5.90 -7.39 0.95
CA LYS A 70 -6.62 -8.49 0.30
C LYS A 70 -8.14 -8.33 0.42
N ASN A 71 -8.62 -7.87 1.57
CA ASN A 71 -10.05 -7.64 1.77
C ASN A 71 -10.57 -6.50 0.89
N GLN A 72 -9.83 -5.39 0.78
CA GLN A 72 -10.21 -4.27 -0.09
C GLN A 72 -10.24 -4.68 -1.57
N VAL A 73 -9.19 -5.36 -2.05
CA VAL A 73 -9.11 -5.83 -3.44
C VAL A 73 -10.23 -6.85 -3.74
N GLN A 74 -10.56 -7.74 -2.80
CA GLN A 74 -11.69 -8.67 -2.99
C GLN A 74 -13.04 -7.94 -3.07
N GLU A 75 -13.23 -6.89 -2.27
CA GLU A 75 -14.46 -6.11 -2.29
C GLU A 75 -14.63 -5.34 -3.61
N GLU A 76 -13.54 -4.79 -4.16
CA GLU A 76 -13.52 -4.14 -5.47
C GLU A 76 -13.80 -5.12 -6.61
N ILE A 77 -13.17 -6.30 -6.59
CA ILE A 77 -13.42 -7.36 -7.59
C ILE A 77 -14.88 -7.82 -7.51
N LYS A 78 -15.44 -7.96 -6.31
CA LYS A 78 -16.84 -8.36 -6.10
C LYS A 78 -17.82 -7.33 -6.67
N LYS A 79 -17.58 -6.04 -6.42
CA LYS A 79 -18.38 -4.94 -6.98
C LYS A 79 -18.29 -4.89 -8.51
N ALA A 80 -17.09 -5.09 -9.06
CA ALA A 80 -16.90 -5.15 -10.50
C ALA A 80 -17.61 -6.35 -11.14
N SER A 81 -17.59 -7.52 -10.50
CA SER A 81 -18.33 -8.69 -10.99
C SER A 81 -19.84 -8.51 -10.92
N GLU A 82 -20.36 -7.96 -9.82
CA GLU A 82 -21.80 -7.69 -9.67
C GLU A 82 -22.29 -6.69 -10.74
N PHE A 83 -21.52 -5.64 -10.99
CA PHE A 83 -21.84 -4.66 -12.04
C PHE A 83 -21.82 -5.26 -13.45
N MET A 84 -20.87 -6.15 -13.75
CA MET A 84 -20.84 -6.85 -15.05
C MET A 84 -22.02 -7.80 -15.21
N GLU A 85 -22.40 -8.50 -14.15
CA GLU A 85 -23.51 -9.45 -14.15
C GLU A 85 -24.86 -8.74 -14.33
N GLU A 86 -25.06 -7.60 -13.66
CA GLU A 86 -26.23 -6.73 -13.82
C GLU A 86 -26.35 -6.20 -15.26
N ARG A 87 -25.23 -5.74 -15.86
CA ARG A 87 -25.21 -5.29 -17.25
C ARG A 87 -25.52 -6.40 -18.26
N LEU A 88 -25.09 -7.64 -18.00
CA LEU A 88 -25.39 -8.78 -18.87
C LEU A 88 -26.87 -9.15 -18.82
N MET A 89 -27.51 -9.05 -17.63
CA MET A 89 -28.94 -9.26 -17.48
C MET A 89 -29.77 -8.20 -18.20
N GLU A 90 -29.39 -6.92 -18.08
CA GLU A 90 -30.04 -5.81 -18.82
C GLU A 90 -29.93 -6.03 -20.34
N GLU A 91 -28.77 -6.46 -20.84
CA GLU A 91 -28.55 -6.68 -22.27
C GLU A 91 -29.28 -7.92 -22.80
N GLU A 92 -29.54 -8.93 -21.96
CA GLU A 92 -30.39 -10.08 -22.29
C GLU A 92 -31.89 -9.75 -22.26
N GLU A 93 -32.32 -8.87 -21.36
CA GLU A 93 -33.70 -8.37 -21.32
C GLU A 93 -34.00 -7.47 -22.54
N GLU A 94 -33.11 -6.54 -22.89
CA GLU A 94 -33.26 -5.72 -24.10
C GLU A 94 -33.32 -6.58 -25.38
N LYS A 95 -32.53 -7.66 -25.46
CA LYS A 95 -32.58 -8.59 -26.61
C LYS A 95 -33.89 -9.37 -26.66
N LYS A 96 -34.43 -9.79 -25.51
CA LYS A 96 -35.72 -10.49 -25.44
C LYS A 96 -36.90 -9.59 -25.77
N ASP A 97 -36.87 -8.34 -25.34
CA ASP A 97 -37.93 -7.37 -25.63
C ASP A 97 -37.91 -6.99 -27.12
N ALA A 98 -36.73 -6.84 -27.72
CA ALA A 98 -36.58 -6.62 -29.17
C ALA A 98 -37.05 -7.83 -30.01
N GLU A 99 -36.81 -9.06 -29.55
CA GLU A 99 -37.23 -10.29 -30.27
C GLU A 99 -38.74 -10.56 -30.14
N MET A 100 -39.39 -10.06 -29.09
CA MET A 100 -40.86 -10.10 -28.93
C MET A 100 -41.60 -9.01 -29.73
N GLU A 101 -40.94 -7.91 -30.09
CA GLU A 101 -41.51 -6.83 -30.92
C GLU A 101 -41.55 -7.19 -32.43
N ASP A 102 -40.71 -8.14 -32.88
CA ASP A 102 -40.58 -8.56 -34.28
C ASP A 102 -41.44 -9.80 -34.67
N VAL A 103 -42.29 -10.34 -33.78
CA VAL A 103 -43.21 -11.45 -34.15
C VAL A 103 -44.33 -10.90 -35.06
N PRO A 104 -44.37 -11.24 -36.36
CA PRO A 104 -45.44 -10.76 -37.22
C PRO A 104 -46.72 -11.47 -36.82
N ALA A 105 -47.76 -10.69 -36.50
CA ALA A 105 -49.12 -11.22 -36.40
C ALA A 105 -49.44 -11.97 -37.70
N GLU A 106 -49.67 -13.29 -37.59
CA GLU A 106 -50.23 -14.10 -38.67
C GLU A 106 -51.48 -13.39 -39.22
N GLU A 107 -51.40 -12.90 -40.47
CA GLU A 107 -52.56 -12.41 -41.20
C GLU A 107 -53.47 -13.59 -41.57
N LYS A 108 -54.75 -13.44 -41.19
CA LYS A 108 -55.89 -14.29 -41.58
C LYS A 108 -56.29 -14.07 -43.05
#